data_AF-A0A420MVU7-F1
#
_entry.id   AF-A0A420MVU7-F1
#
_cell.length_a   1.000
_cell.length_b   1.000
_cell.length_c   1.000
_cell.angle_alpha   90.00
_cell.angle_beta   90.00
_cell.angle_gamma   90.00
#
_symmetry.space_group_name_H-M   'P 1'
#
loop_
_entity.id
_entity.type
_entity.pdbx_description
1 polymer ?
#
loop_
_entity_poly.entity_id
_entity_poly.type
_entity_poly.pdbx_seq_one_letter_code
_entity_poly.pdbx_strand_id
1 'polypeptide(L)'
;MSNPNLPTPTIDAATYYDVASQQLHLVITYPSGVSIWPNDIVVNLIAPSSTTPTKVGNGAPTFTANTKTGTIVMPLALALASQGGQLTVASLDTSWESSPPSDPWKIPAINSSPFTSPPTASFTSLGSVEVTWSWIQKMGATAQQVTLSIAGQTPVTAMVKSPAVTATFTMAQANNLFMPGKKVAIQCTPIAPGLWATAVNTTFSIPKSR
;
A
#
# COMPACT_ATOMS: atom_id res chain seq x y z
N MET A 1 20.07 -2.91 -25.91
CA MET A 1 21.41 -2.30 -26.02
C MET A 1 21.31 -0.91 -25.42
N SER A 2 22.32 -0.45 -24.67
CA SER A 2 22.27 0.88 -24.05
C SER A 2 22.75 1.95 -25.04
N ASN A 3 21.93 2.97 -25.30
CA ASN A 3 22.28 4.12 -26.11
C ASN A 3 22.80 5.25 -25.21
N PRO A 4 24.10 5.56 -25.23
CA PRO A 4 24.70 6.59 -24.38
C PRO A 4 24.25 8.02 -24.74
N ASN A 5 23.61 8.21 -25.90
CA ASN A 5 23.09 9.51 -26.33
C ASN A 5 21.73 9.82 -25.73
N LEU A 6 21.03 8.82 -25.16
CA LEU A 6 19.79 9.06 -24.44
C LEU A 6 20.11 9.56 -23.03
N PRO A 7 19.51 10.66 -22.58
CA PRO A 7 19.78 11.20 -21.26
C PRO A 7 19.29 10.21 -20.19
N THR A 8 20.12 9.97 -19.17
CA THR A 8 19.69 9.20 -18.00
C THR A 8 18.83 10.09 -17.10
N PRO A 9 17.57 9.70 -16.81
CA PRO A 9 16.72 10.41 -15.87
C PRO A 9 17.18 10.18 -14.44
N THR A 10 16.79 11.09 -13.55
CA THR A 10 16.91 10.92 -12.10
C THR A 10 15.53 10.89 -11.47
N ILE A 11 15.35 10.09 -10.41
CA ILE A 11 14.08 10.01 -9.68
C ILE A 11 14.08 11.12 -8.62
N ASP A 12 13.05 11.96 -8.67
CA ASP A 12 12.88 13.09 -7.75
C ASP A 12 12.26 12.64 -6.42
N ALA A 13 12.55 13.38 -5.34
CA ALA A 13 12.02 13.14 -4.01
C ALA A 13 10.49 13.31 -3.91
N ALA A 14 9.87 14.03 -4.84
CA ALA A 14 8.41 14.15 -4.97
C ALA A 14 7.74 12.86 -5.46
N THR A 15 8.50 11.84 -5.89
CA THR A 15 7.96 10.52 -6.24
C THR A 15 7.25 9.89 -5.05
N TYR A 16 6.04 9.38 -5.26
CA TYR A 16 5.27 8.72 -4.23
C TYR A 16 4.46 7.53 -4.79
N TYR A 17 3.99 6.68 -3.90
CA TYR A 17 3.08 5.59 -4.22
C TYR A 17 1.69 5.90 -3.66
N ASP A 18 0.69 5.93 -4.53
CA ASP A 18 -0.71 6.04 -4.13
C ASP A 18 -1.27 4.64 -3.84
N VAL A 19 -1.48 4.36 -2.56
CA VAL A 19 -2.00 3.07 -2.09
C VAL A 19 -3.43 2.85 -2.56
N ALA A 20 -4.26 3.90 -2.63
CA ALA A 20 -5.69 3.76 -2.94
C ALA A 20 -5.92 3.36 -4.40
N SER A 21 -5.15 3.94 -5.31
CA SER A 21 -5.19 3.61 -6.74
C SER A 21 -4.21 2.49 -7.14
N GLN A 22 -3.32 2.08 -6.23
CA GLN A 22 -2.19 1.17 -6.48
C GLN A 22 -1.30 1.65 -7.64
N GLN A 23 -0.98 2.94 -7.65
CA GLN A 23 -0.20 3.59 -8.69
C GLN A 23 1.10 4.16 -8.13
N LEU A 24 2.19 3.96 -8.86
CA LEU A 24 3.42 4.70 -8.66
C LEU A 24 3.33 6.02 -9.43
N HIS A 25 3.41 7.13 -8.71
CA HIS A 25 3.53 8.48 -9.25
C HIS A 25 5.01 8.85 -9.26
N LEU A 26 5.65 8.53 -10.38
CA LEU A 26 7.07 8.74 -10.59
C LEU A 26 7.31 10.16 -11.10
N VAL A 27 8.12 10.93 -10.38
CA VAL A 27 8.61 12.23 -10.81
C VAL A 27 10.06 12.06 -11.22
N ILE A 28 10.38 12.40 -12.46
CA ILE A 28 11.73 12.30 -13.01
C ILE A 28 12.24 13.66 -13.46
N THR A 29 13.55 13.87 -13.30
CA THR A 29 14.22 15.10 -13.74
C THR A 29 15.40 14.76 -14.65
N TYR A 30 15.57 15.58 -15.69
CA TYR A 30 16.70 15.52 -16.60
C TYR A 30 17.75 16.60 -16.32
N PRO A 31 19.05 16.29 -16.42
CA PRO A 31 20.12 17.22 -16.03
C PRO A 31 20.18 18.51 -16.89
N SER A 32 19.98 18.48 -18.21
CA SER A 32 19.92 19.73 -19.01
C SER A 32 19.29 19.61 -20.39
N GLY A 33 18.67 20.73 -20.84
CA GLY A 33 18.17 21.08 -22.18
C GLY A 33 18.16 19.99 -23.25
N VAL A 34 17.52 18.86 -23.00
CA VAL A 34 17.61 17.74 -23.93
C VAL A 34 16.77 18.07 -25.16
N SER A 35 17.43 18.11 -26.32
CA SER A 35 16.76 18.20 -27.61
C SER A 35 15.98 16.93 -27.97
N ILE A 36 16.24 15.84 -27.25
CA ILE A 36 15.63 14.52 -27.46
C ILE A 36 14.96 14.10 -26.15
N TRP A 37 13.66 14.32 -26.07
CA TRP A 37 12.85 13.74 -25.02
C TRP A 37 12.67 12.24 -25.29
N PRO A 38 12.73 11.40 -24.25
CA PRO A 38 12.41 9.98 -24.43
C PRO A 38 10.97 9.82 -24.89
N ASN A 39 10.70 8.76 -25.64
CA ASN A 39 9.31 8.38 -25.91
C ASN A 39 8.69 7.69 -24.71
N ASP A 40 9.51 6.95 -23.97
CA ASP A 40 9.05 6.12 -22.87
C ASP A 40 10.15 6.01 -21.79
N ILE A 41 9.75 5.66 -20.58
CA ILE A 41 10.65 5.44 -19.45
C ILE A 41 10.40 4.04 -18.93
N VAL A 42 11.43 3.22 -18.96
CA VAL A 42 11.39 1.89 -18.36
C VAL A 42 11.64 2.04 -16.87
N VAL A 43 10.78 1.42 -16.07
CA VAL A 43 10.89 1.37 -14.61
C VAL A 43 11.23 -0.05 -14.20
N ASN A 44 12.31 -0.19 -13.43
CA ASN A 44 12.77 -1.46 -12.89
C ASN A 44 12.72 -1.42 -11.37
N LEU A 45 12.38 -2.57 -10.78
CA LEU A 45 12.39 -2.81 -9.34
C LEU A 45 13.58 -3.71 -8.98
N ILE A 46 14.34 -3.28 -7.98
CA ILE A 46 15.35 -4.09 -7.31
C ILE A 46 14.74 -4.49 -5.96
N ALA A 47 14.28 -5.74 -5.88
CA ALA A 47 13.70 -6.28 -4.66
C ALA A 47 14.76 -6.36 -3.53
N PRO A 48 14.38 -6.24 -2.25
CA PRO A 48 15.35 -6.30 -1.14
C PRO A 48 16.22 -7.57 -1.12
N SER A 49 15.70 -8.68 -1.63
CA SER A 49 16.37 -9.98 -1.69
C SER A 49 17.17 -10.21 -2.98
N SER A 50 17.25 -9.23 -3.87
CA SER A 50 17.88 -9.36 -5.19
C SER A 50 18.75 -8.16 -5.50
N THR A 51 19.89 -8.39 -6.16
CA THR A 51 20.70 -7.33 -6.78
C THR A 51 20.34 -7.11 -8.25
N THR A 52 19.49 -7.95 -8.82
CA THR A 52 19.11 -7.91 -10.24
C THR A 52 17.83 -7.09 -10.41
N PRO A 53 17.85 -5.99 -11.18
CA PRO A 53 16.66 -5.24 -11.52
C PRO A 53 15.69 -6.06 -12.38
N THR A 54 14.40 -5.98 -12.06
CA THR A 54 13.32 -6.59 -12.84
C THR A 54 12.43 -5.48 -13.40
N LYS A 55 12.14 -5.51 -14.72
CA LYS A 55 11.22 -4.55 -15.33
C LYS A 55 9.82 -4.71 -14.72
N VAL A 56 9.27 -3.63 -14.18
CA VAL A 56 7.91 -3.60 -13.61
C VAL A 56 6.94 -2.80 -14.47
N GLY A 57 7.44 -1.94 -15.36
CA GLY A 57 6.61 -1.19 -16.27
C GLY A 57 7.37 -0.29 -17.22
N ASN A 58 6.62 0.40 -18.06
CA ASN A 58 7.07 1.54 -18.83
C ASN A 58 5.89 2.51 -19.01
N GLY A 59 6.17 3.79 -19.17
CA GLY A 59 5.17 4.81 -19.50
C GLY A 59 5.80 6.09 -20.06
N ALA A 60 5.09 6.73 -21.00
CA ALA A 60 5.49 8.01 -21.57
C ALA A 60 5.42 9.12 -20.50
N PRO A 61 6.51 9.87 -20.25
CA PRO A 61 6.49 10.97 -19.31
C PRO A 61 5.68 12.16 -19.84
N THR A 62 4.86 12.75 -18.98
CA THR A 62 4.23 14.04 -19.24
C THR A 62 5.10 15.15 -18.65
N PHE A 63 5.56 16.08 -19.48
CA PHE A 63 6.40 17.20 -19.04
C PHE A 63 5.55 18.43 -18.72
N THR A 64 5.90 19.13 -17.65
CA THR A 64 5.36 20.47 -17.44
C THR A 64 6.02 21.42 -18.44
N ALA A 65 5.26 22.35 -19.02
CA ALA A 65 5.78 23.27 -20.02
C ALA A 65 7.03 24.01 -19.51
N ASN A 66 8.10 24.01 -20.32
CA ASN A 66 9.38 24.65 -20.04
C ASN A 66 10.13 24.11 -18.80
N THR A 67 9.81 22.91 -18.32
CA THR A 67 10.58 22.25 -17.25
C THR A 67 11.32 21.02 -17.76
N LYS A 68 12.31 20.57 -17.00
CA LYS A 68 13.02 19.30 -17.23
C LYS A 68 12.43 18.15 -16.42
N THR A 69 11.25 18.37 -15.85
CA THR A 69 10.60 17.47 -14.90
C THR A 69 9.41 16.84 -15.59
N GLY A 70 9.45 15.52 -15.69
CA GLY A 70 8.39 14.69 -16.23
C GLY A 70 7.71 13.90 -15.12
N THR A 71 6.43 13.63 -15.28
CA THR A 71 5.67 12.74 -14.42
C THR A 71 5.20 11.52 -15.19
N ILE A 72 5.29 10.35 -14.56
CA ILE A 72 4.76 9.09 -15.08
C ILE A 72 3.88 8.49 -14.00
N VAL A 73 2.68 8.08 -14.39
CA VAL A 73 1.78 7.33 -13.52
C VAL A 73 1.68 5.92 -14.08
N MET A 74 2.02 4.92 -13.28
CA MET A 74 1.93 3.53 -13.71
C MET A 74 1.36 2.62 -12.63
N PRO A 75 0.62 1.56 -13.02
CA PRO A 75 0.19 0.54 -12.08
C PRO A 75 1.40 -0.16 -11.45
N LEU A 76 1.43 -0.25 -10.13
CA LEU A 76 2.38 -1.09 -9.40
C LEU A 76 1.63 -1.79 -8.28
N ALA A 77 1.54 -3.12 -8.35
CA ALA A 77 0.79 -3.90 -7.37
C ALA A 77 1.30 -3.64 -5.95
N LEU A 78 0.39 -3.44 -5.00
CA LEU A 78 0.76 -3.14 -3.61
C LEU A 78 1.69 -4.20 -3.02
N ALA A 79 1.49 -5.48 -3.35
CA ALA A 79 2.32 -6.58 -2.87
C ALA A 79 3.79 -6.48 -3.31
N LEU A 80 4.09 -5.77 -4.40
CA LEU A 80 5.45 -5.46 -4.85
C LEU A 80 5.96 -4.19 -4.16
N ALA A 81 5.16 -3.13 -4.14
CA ALA A 81 5.53 -1.85 -3.53
C ALA A 81 5.79 -1.99 -2.01
N SER A 82 5.03 -2.85 -1.32
CA SER A 82 5.13 -3.08 0.13
C SER A 82 6.37 -3.86 0.55
N GLN A 83 7.02 -4.57 -0.37
CA GLN A 83 8.30 -5.22 -0.06
C GLN A 83 9.42 -4.19 0.13
N GLY A 84 9.20 -2.94 -0.28
CA GLY A 84 10.24 -1.93 -0.36
C GLY A 84 11.23 -2.26 -1.49
N GLY A 85 12.50 -1.94 -1.27
CA GLY A 85 13.55 -2.09 -2.28
C GLY A 85 13.89 -0.75 -2.94
N GLN A 86 14.38 -0.84 -4.18
CA GLN A 86 14.83 0.33 -4.94
C GLN A 86 14.24 0.32 -6.35
N LEU A 87 14.02 1.50 -6.91
CA LEU A 87 13.63 1.72 -8.29
C LEU A 87 14.83 2.25 -9.08
N THR A 88 14.96 1.81 -10.32
CA THR A 88 15.79 2.48 -11.32
C THR A 88 14.97 2.79 -12.55
N VAL A 89 15.33 3.86 -13.24
CA VAL A 89 14.64 4.32 -14.44
C VAL A 89 15.63 4.48 -15.58
N ALA A 90 15.18 4.20 -16.80
CA ALA A 90 15.97 4.43 -18.01
C ALA A 90 15.08 5.02 -19.10
N SER A 91 15.61 5.98 -19.84
CA SER A 91 14.97 6.53 -21.04
C SER A 91 14.93 5.48 -22.13
N LEU A 92 13.85 5.46 -22.91
CA LEU A 92 13.67 4.59 -24.07
C LEU A 92 13.33 5.42 -25.31
N ASP A 93 14.01 5.14 -26.42
CA ASP A 93 13.72 5.75 -27.71
C ASP A 93 12.74 4.91 -28.57
N THR A 94 12.45 5.38 -29.79
CA THR A 94 11.58 4.66 -30.74
C THR A 94 12.14 3.32 -31.21
N SER A 95 13.45 3.12 -31.06
CA SER A 95 14.18 1.92 -31.48
C SER A 95 14.30 0.90 -30.36
N TRP A 96 13.66 1.14 -29.20
CA TRP A 96 13.75 0.32 -27.99
C TRP A 96 15.15 0.24 -27.40
N GLU A 97 16.02 1.19 -27.73
CA GLU A 97 17.31 1.35 -27.05
C GLU A 97 17.09 2.14 -25.76
N SER A 98 17.81 1.75 -24.70
CA SER A 98 17.66 2.36 -23.39
C SER A 98 18.87 3.23 -23.03
N SER A 99 18.69 4.31 -22.28
CA SER A 99 19.83 4.95 -21.60
C SER A 99 20.47 3.99 -20.58
N PRO A 100 21.64 4.31 -20.02
CA PRO A 100 22.05 3.75 -18.74
C PRO A 100 20.96 3.97 -17.67
N PRO A 101 20.76 3.03 -16.73
CA PRO A 101 19.81 3.20 -15.65
C PRO A 101 20.23 4.32 -14.70
N SER A 102 19.27 4.97 -14.08
CA SER A 102 19.49 5.91 -12.98
C SER A 102 20.15 5.23 -11.78
N ASP A 103 20.66 6.05 -10.86
CA ASP A 103 20.97 5.58 -9.53
C ASP A 103 19.73 4.96 -8.86
N PRO A 104 19.90 3.90 -8.05
CA PRO A 104 18.80 3.28 -7.33
C PRO A 104 18.14 4.25 -6.33
N TRP A 105 16.84 4.44 -6.48
CA TRP A 105 16.02 5.26 -5.59
C TRP A 105 15.22 4.38 -4.63
N LYS A 106 15.31 4.64 -3.32
CA LYS A 106 14.65 3.81 -2.31
C LYS A 106 13.15 4.08 -2.26
N ILE A 107 12.35 3.01 -2.35
CA ILE A 107 10.89 3.10 -2.19
C ILE A 107 10.57 3.48 -0.73
N PRO A 108 9.81 4.56 -0.48
CA PRO A 108 9.37 4.93 0.86
C PRO A 108 8.55 3.81 1.50
N ALA A 109 8.69 3.65 2.81
CA ALA A 109 7.90 2.67 3.54
C ALA A 109 6.40 3.04 3.46
N ILE A 110 5.58 2.10 3.00
CA ILE A 110 4.12 2.26 2.98
C ILE A 110 3.60 1.98 4.39
N ASN A 111 3.41 3.04 5.18
CA ASN A 111 2.96 2.96 6.58
C ASN A 111 1.46 3.32 6.77
N SER A 112 0.77 3.67 5.69
CA SER A 112 -0.64 4.05 5.70
C SER A 112 -1.55 2.86 5.94
N SER A 113 -2.67 3.11 6.64
CA SER A 113 -3.73 2.12 6.83
C SER A 113 -4.27 1.63 5.48
N PRO A 114 -4.40 0.32 5.28
CA PRO A 114 -5.06 -0.25 4.11
C PRO A 114 -6.59 -0.11 4.13
N PHE A 115 -7.17 0.30 5.26
CA PHE A 115 -8.61 0.43 5.40
C PHE A 115 -9.11 1.72 4.75
N THR A 116 -10.15 1.62 3.93
CA THR A 116 -10.85 2.76 3.33
C THR A 116 -11.87 3.39 4.27
N SER A 117 -12.21 2.69 5.36
CA SER A 117 -13.08 3.17 6.43
C SER A 117 -12.65 2.56 7.77
N PRO A 118 -12.89 3.25 8.90
CA PRO A 118 -12.74 2.65 10.22
C PRO A 118 -13.60 1.38 10.35
N PRO A 119 -13.12 0.33 11.02
CA PRO A 119 -13.92 -0.85 11.29
C PRO A 119 -15.15 -0.48 12.12
N THR A 120 -16.30 -1.04 11.75
CA THR A 120 -17.57 -0.88 12.45
C THR A 120 -17.92 -2.15 13.21
N ALA A 121 -18.60 -2.01 14.34
CA ALA A 121 -19.09 -3.14 15.13
C ALA A 121 -20.62 -3.11 15.21
N SER A 122 -21.25 -4.26 15.04
CA SER A 122 -22.67 -4.48 15.25
C SER A 122 -22.88 -5.62 16.26
N PHE A 123 -24.02 -5.59 16.95
CA PHE A 123 -24.43 -6.66 17.86
C PHE A 123 -25.45 -7.55 17.18
N THR A 124 -25.22 -8.86 17.19
CA THR A 124 -26.20 -9.81 16.71
C THR A 124 -27.30 -10.02 17.76
N SER A 125 -28.42 -10.62 17.35
CA SER A 125 -29.52 -10.98 18.27
C SER A 125 -29.10 -11.92 19.41
N LEU A 126 -27.97 -12.60 19.27
CA LEU A 126 -27.37 -13.50 20.27
C LEU A 126 -26.37 -12.78 21.20
N GLY A 127 -26.19 -11.47 21.06
CA GLY A 127 -25.23 -10.67 21.84
C GLY A 127 -23.78 -10.76 21.36
N SER A 128 -23.50 -11.51 20.28
CA SER A 128 -22.18 -11.55 19.66
C SER A 128 -21.85 -10.23 18.98
N VAL A 129 -20.56 -9.92 18.88
CA VAL A 129 -20.07 -8.74 18.13
C VAL A 129 -19.64 -9.18 16.76
N GLU A 130 -20.25 -8.61 15.73
CA GLU A 130 -19.76 -8.69 14.37
C GLU A 130 -19.00 -7.40 14.03
N VAL A 131 -17.76 -7.57 13.60
CA VAL A 131 -16.89 -6.49 13.16
C VAL A 131 -16.83 -6.53 11.64
N THR A 132 -17.10 -5.41 10.99
CA THR A 132 -17.04 -5.26 9.53
C THR A 132 -16.08 -4.14 9.18
N TRP A 133 -15.36 -4.27 8.07
CA TRP A 133 -14.45 -3.25 7.59
C TRP A 133 -14.41 -3.21 6.06
N SER A 134 -13.68 -2.25 5.51
CA SER A 134 -13.43 -2.15 4.07
C SER A 134 -11.96 -1.87 3.82
N TRP A 135 -11.43 -2.51 2.78
CA TRP A 135 -10.03 -2.41 2.37
C TRP A 135 -9.96 -1.73 1.01
N ILE A 136 -8.79 -1.20 0.68
CA ILE A 136 -8.47 -0.88 -0.70
C ILE A 136 -8.62 -2.15 -1.55
N GLN A 137 -9.36 -2.06 -2.66
CA GLN A 137 -9.61 -3.22 -3.51
C GLN A 137 -8.31 -3.81 -4.06
N LYS A 138 -8.30 -5.14 -4.29
CA LYS A 138 -7.13 -5.90 -4.80
C LYS A 138 -5.89 -5.83 -3.90
N MET A 139 -6.09 -5.62 -2.61
CA MET A 139 -5.00 -5.73 -1.66
C MET A 139 -4.51 -7.17 -1.59
N GLY A 140 -3.20 -7.36 -1.72
CA GLY A 140 -2.56 -8.67 -1.51
C GLY A 140 -2.50 -9.12 -0.05
N ALA A 141 -3.31 -8.54 0.84
CA ALA A 141 -3.40 -9.00 2.23
C ALA A 141 -3.88 -10.45 2.24
N THR A 142 -3.11 -11.33 2.87
CA THR A 142 -3.44 -12.76 2.94
C THR A 142 -4.35 -13.05 4.12
N ALA A 143 -4.24 -12.26 5.18
CA ALA A 143 -5.09 -12.34 6.36
C ALA A 143 -5.20 -11.01 7.11
N GLN A 144 -6.09 -11.00 8.09
CA GLN A 144 -6.38 -9.92 9.01
C GLN A 144 -6.43 -10.50 10.42
N GLN A 145 -5.66 -9.93 11.33
CA GLN A 145 -5.82 -10.17 12.75
C GLN A 145 -6.79 -9.12 13.29
N VAL A 146 -7.89 -9.56 13.89
CA VAL A 146 -8.84 -8.69 14.60
C VAL A 146 -8.73 -9.04 16.08
N THR A 147 -8.34 -8.06 16.88
CA THR A 147 -8.23 -8.21 18.33
C THR A 147 -9.29 -7.36 19.00
N LEU A 148 -10.08 -7.99 19.86
CA LEU A 148 -11.10 -7.37 20.67
C LEU A 148 -10.61 -7.29 22.12
N SER A 149 -10.62 -6.09 22.69
CA SER A 149 -10.17 -5.82 24.05
C SER A 149 -11.27 -5.18 24.88
N ILE A 150 -11.50 -5.73 26.07
CA ILE A 150 -12.38 -5.19 27.10
C ILE A 150 -11.49 -4.84 28.30
N ALA A 151 -11.67 -3.66 28.89
CA ALA A 151 -10.84 -3.22 30.02
C ALA A 151 -10.86 -4.25 31.16
N GLY A 152 -9.68 -4.68 31.61
CA GLY A 152 -9.52 -5.68 32.67
C GLY A 152 -9.71 -7.12 32.22
N GLN A 153 -9.74 -7.39 30.90
CA GLN A 153 -9.91 -8.74 30.35
C GLN A 153 -8.77 -9.10 29.39
N THR A 154 -8.54 -10.41 29.24
CA THR A 154 -7.65 -10.93 28.22
C THR A 154 -8.22 -10.62 26.83
N PRO A 155 -7.43 -10.03 25.91
CA PRO A 155 -7.89 -9.77 24.56
C PRO A 155 -8.25 -11.06 23.82
N VAL A 156 -9.32 -11.00 23.04
CA VAL A 156 -9.76 -12.10 22.17
C VAL A 156 -9.30 -11.79 20.75
N THR A 157 -8.75 -12.76 20.05
CA THR A 157 -8.23 -12.56 18.70
C THR A 157 -8.85 -13.52 17.70
N ALA A 158 -9.22 -13.00 16.54
CA ALA A 158 -9.70 -13.78 15.40
C ALA A 158 -8.82 -13.51 14.18
N MET A 159 -8.51 -14.57 13.43
CA MET A 159 -7.81 -14.49 12.15
C MET A 159 -8.81 -14.63 11.02
N VAL A 160 -8.89 -13.63 10.15
CA VAL A 160 -9.80 -13.59 9.01
C VAL A 160 -8.98 -13.61 7.72
N LYS A 161 -9.23 -14.57 6.84
CA LYS A 161 -8.51 -14.69 5.55
C LYS A 161 -9.19 -13.85 4.48
N SER A 162 -8.40 -13.22 3.61
CA SER A 162 -8.92 -12.54 2.42
C SER A 162 -9.69 -13.54 1.53
N PRO A 163 -10.81 -13.15 0.89
CA PRO A 163 -11.36 -11.80 0.75
C PRO A 163 -12.36 -11.40 1.85
N ALA A 164 -12.46 -12.14 2.96
CA ALA A 164 -13.46 -11.86 3.98
C ALA A 164 -13.19 -10.50 4.66
N VAL A 165 -14.28 -9.75 4.89
CA VAL A 165 -14.27 -8.40 5.46
C VAL A 165 -15.04 -8.32 6.78
N THR A 166 -15.35 -9.48 7.37
CA THR A 166 -16.08 -9.61 8.63
C THR A 166 -15.36 -10.55 9.58
N ALA A 167 -15.42 -10.24 10.88
CA ALA A 167 -15.02 -11.11 11.98
C ALA A 167 -16.15 -11.17 12.99
N THR A 168 -16.51 -12.37 13.45
CA THR A 168 -17.53 -12.54 14.49
C THR A 168 -16.87 -13.01 15.78
N PHE A 169 -17.10 -12.27 16.86
CA PHE A 169 -16.71 -12.62 18.22
C PHE A 169 -17.95 -13.05 18.99
N THR A 170 -18.00 -14.30 19.41
CA THR A 170 -19.15 -14.83 20.15
C THR A 170 -19.13 -14.37 21.60
N MET A 171 -20.32 -14.34 22.23
CA MET A 171 -20.45 -14.10 23.67
C MET A 171 -19.54 -15.01 24.50
N ALA A 172 -19.46 -16.30 24.13
CA ALA A 172 -18.61 -17.27 24.81
C ALA A 172 -17.12 -16.91 24.72
N GLN A 173 -16.65 -16.49 23.53
CA GLN A 173 -15.26 -16.04 23.35
C GLN A 173 -14.95 -14.79 24.17
N ALA A 174 -15.93 -13.93 24.39
CA ALA A 174 -15.82 -12.74 25.22
C ALA A 174 -16.18 -12.96 26.70
N ASN A 175 -16.22 -14.21 27.19
CA ASN A 175 -16.60 -14.57 28.56
C ASN A 175 -17.95 -13.98 29.02
N ASN A 176 -18.91 -13.80 28.10
CA ASN A 176 -20.21 -13.15 28.30
C ASN A 176 -20.14 -11.68 28.76
N LEU A 177 -19.04 -10.96 28.44
CA LEU A 177 -18.79 -9.60 28.92
C LEU A 177 -19.20 -8.48 27.96
N PHE A 178 -19.89 -8.80 26.85
CA PHE A 178 -20.53 -7.79 26.01
C PHE A 178 -21.77 -7.21 26.69
N MET A 179 -21.56 -6.48 27.79
CA MET A 179 -22.62 -5.88 28.59
C MET A 179 -22.93 -4.44 28.15
N PRO A 180 -24.21 -4.03 28.16
CA PRO A 180 -24.61 -2.66 27.87
C PRO A 180 -23.81 -1.60 28.64
N GLY A 181 -23.35 -0.55 27.95
CA GLY A 181 -22.57 0.55 28.52
C GLY A 181 -21.08 0.28 28.73
N LYS A 182 -20.57 -0.93 28.45
CA LYS A 182 -19.12 -1.18 28.42
C LYS A 182 -18.49 -0.58 27.16
N LYS A 183 -17.21 -0.24 27.24
CA LYS A 183 -16.40 0.12 26.07
C LYS A 183 -15.63 -1.09 25.60
N VAL A 184 -15.60 -1.28 24.30
CA VAL A 184 -14.84 -2.32 23.62
C VAL A 184 -13.91 -1.65 22.63
N ALA A 185 -12.65 -2.03 22.66
CA ALA A 185 -11.67 -1.61 21.67
C ALA A 185 -11.45 -2.75 20.66
N ILE A 186 -11.56 -2.43 19.38
CA ILE A 186 -11.17 -3.30 18.28
C ILE A 186 -9.88 -2.76 17.69
N GLN A 187 -8.92 -3.66 17.56
CA GLN A 187 -7.69 -3.44 16.82
C GLN A 187 -7.71 -4.35 15.58
N CYS A 188 -7.55 -3.74 14.42
CA CYS A 188 -7.41 -4.46 13.16
C CYS A 188 -5.95 -4.31 12.67
N THR A 189 -5.20 -5.42 12.67
CA THR A 189 -3.84 -5.52 12.11
C THR A 189 -3.81 -6.36 10.82
N PRO A 190 -3.60 -5.74 9.65
CA PRO A 190 -3.40 -6.40 8.37
C PRO A 190 -2.18 -7.31 8.38
N ILE A 191 -2.29 -8.47 7.74
CA ILE A 191 -1.17 -9.39 7.54
C ILE A 191 -0.97 -9.57 6.04
N ALA A 192 0.10 -8.95 5.51
CA ALA A 192 0.59 -9.22 4.17
C ALA A 192 2.12 -9.35 4.20
N PRO A 193 2.73 -10.15 3.31
CA PRO A 193 4.19 -10.19 3.17
C PRO A 193 4.75 -8.78 2.93
N GLY A 194 5.62 -8.31 3.83
CA GLY A 194 6.26 -6.99 3.75
C GLY A 194 5.40 -5.80 4.20
N LEU A 195 4.08 -5.94 4.34
CA LEU A 195 3.20 -4.86 4.82
C LEU A 195 2.90 -5.03 6.31
N TRP A 196 3.63 -4.32 7.16
CA TRP A 196 3.19 -4.04 8.53
C TRP A 196 2.41 -2.73 8.49
N ALA A 197 1.15 -2.80 8.10
CA ALA A 197 0.29 -1.64 8.19
C ALA A 197 0.09 -1.24 9.66
N THR A 198 0.07 0.06 9.93
CA THR A 198 -0.30 0.59 11.24
C THR A 198 -1.67 0.03 11.63
N ALA A 199 -1.75 -0.63 12.79
CA ALA A 199 -2.99 -1.21 13.26
C ALA A 199 -4.05 -0.10 13.44
N VAL A 200 -5.27 -0.35 12.97
CA VAL A 200 -6.39 0.59 13.13
C VAL A 200 -7.15 0.24 14.40
N ASN A 201 -7.24 1.22 15.30
CA ASN A 201 -7.94 1.09 16.56
C ASN A 201 -9.26 1.84 16.50
N THR A 202 -10.36 1.17 16.84
CA THR A 202 -11.68 1.80 17.00
C THR A 202 -12.25 1.40 18.36
N THR A 203 -12.74 2.39 19.11
CA THR A 203 -13.43 2.15 20.38
C THR A 203 -14.90 2.45 20.21
N PHE A 204 -15.74 1.53 20.65
CA PHE A 204 -17.20 1.69 20.63
C PHE A 204 -17.78 1.41 22.02
N SER A 205 -18.92 2.02 22.29
CA SER A 205 -19.69 1.76 23.50
C SER A 205 -20.82 0.80 23.15
N ILE A 206 -21.00 -0.24 23.94
CA ILE A 206 -22.14 -1.14 23.82
C ILE A 206 -23.41 -0.33 24.12
N PRO A 207 -24.38 -0.22 23.20
CA PRO A 207 -25.60 0.53 23.44
C PRO A 207 -26.27 0.06 24.73
N LYS A 208 -26.74 1.01 25.55
CA LYS A 208 -27.67 0.69 26.63
C LYS A 208 -29.01 0.33 25.98
N SER A 209 -29.59 -0.82 26.31
CA SER A 209 -31.00 -1.07 26.00
C SER A 209 -31.81 0.06 26.62
N ARG A 210 -32.67 0.71 25.82
CA ARG A 210 -33.64 1.66 26.33
C ARG A 210 -34.63 0.97 27.26
#